data_AF-A0A8D6XTK7-F1
#
_entry.id   AF-A0A8D6XTK7-F1
#
_cell.length_a   1.000
_cell.length_b   1.000
_cell.length_c   1.000
_cell.angle_alpha   90.00
_cell.angle_beta   90.00
_cell.angle_gamma   90.00
#
_symmetry.space_group_name_H-M   'P 1'
#
loop_
_entity.id
_entity.type
_entity.pdbx_description
1 polymer ?
#
loop_
_entity_poly.entity_id
_entity_poly.type
_entity_poly.pdbx_seq_one_letter_code
_entity_poly.pdbx_strand_id
1 'polypeptide(L)'
;MVVIAILIFGARKGALVATVALGLFDIFNGYAAEVWITILESLIVCLVLYLVFEKLLKSNDKIVNVIIAGVIAALTKIILNFLKYTIINTIIASLPLKAAMLASVIKIGGTFGTSVVTIIAVPLLYPVFKRILKKD
;
A
#
# COMPACT_ATOMS: atom_id res chain seq x y z
N MET A 1 1.33 -2.33 -6.91
CA MET A 1 2.11 -3.59 -6.92
C MET A 1 1.81 -4.48 -5.71
N VAL A 2 1.93 -3.96 -4.49
CA VAL A 2 1.67 -4.72 -3.23
C VAL A 2 0.30 -5.44 -3.22
N VAL A 3 -0.79 -4.73 -3.52
CA VAL A 3 -2.16 -5.28 -3.48
C VAL A 3 -2.33 -6.45 -4.45
N ILE A 4 -1.85 -6.30 -5.69
CA ILE A 4 -1.97 -7.31 -6.74
C ILE A 4 -1.16 -8.57 -6.35
N ALA A 5 0.04 -8.41 -5.79
CA ALA A 5 0.85 -9.53 -5.34
C ALA A 5 0.14 -10.37 -4.27
N ILE A 6 -0.57 -9.72 -3.34
CA ILE A 6 -1.33 -10.41 -2.29
C ILE A 6 -2.56 -11.12 -2.86
N LEU A 7 -3.33 -10.45 -3.71
CA LEU A 7 -4.53 -11.03 -4.31
C LEU A 7 -4.22 -12.27 -5.19
N ILE A 8 -3.01 -12.34 -5.75
CA ILE A 8 -2.56 -13.43 -6.62
C ILE A 8 -1.86 -14.55 -5.84
N PHE A 9 -0.87 -14.21 -5.00
CA PHE A 9 0.00 -15.19 -4.34
C PHE A 9 -0.42 -15.52 -2.90
N GLY A 10 -1.44 -14.84 -2.38
CA GLY A 10 -1.79 -14.84 -0.96
C GLY A 10 -0.87 -13.95 -0.13
N ALA A 11 -1.25 -13.65 1.11
CA ALA A 11 -0.59 -12.67 1.96
C ALA A 11 0.85 -13.02 2.31
N ARG A 12 1.14 -14.29 2.60
CA ARG A 12 2.49 -14.73 3.00
C ARG A 12 3.50 -14.57 1.85
N LYS A 13 3.19 -15.13 0.67
CA LYS A 13 4.07 -15.04 -0.51
C LYS A 13 4.02 -13.65 -1.14
N GLY A 14 2.83 -13.05 -1.16
CA GLY A 14 2.60 -11.70 -1.66
C GLY A 14 3.38 -10.64 -0.89
N ALA A 15 3.49 -10.74 0.44
CA ALA A 15 4.30 -9.81 1.24
C ALA A 15 5.80 -9.90 0.93
N LEU A 16 6.33 -11.11 0.71
CA LEU A 16 7.73 -11.30 0.31
C LEU A 16 8.00 -10.70 -1.08
N VAL A 17 7.16 -11.03 -2.06
CA VAL A 17 7.26 -10.49 -3.43
C VAL A 17 7.12 -8.96 -3.41
N ALA A 18 6.16 -8.45 -2.65
CA ALA A 18 5.95 -7.01 -2.49
C ALA A 18 7.18 -6.34 -1.90
N THR A 19 7.74 -6.86 -0.81
CA THR A 19 8.90 -6.28 -0.13
C THR A 19 10.13 -6.23 -1.04
N VAL A 20 10.42 -7.33 -1.75
CA VAL A 20 11.58 -7.40 -2.66
C VAL A 20 11.39 -6.45 -3.85
N ALA A 21 10.21 -6.48 -4.49
CA ALA A 21 9.92 -5.61 -5.63
C ALA A 21 9.96 -4.13 -5.25
N LEU A 22 9.41 -3.77 -4.08
CA LEU A 22 9.38 -2.41 -3.59
C LEU A 22 10.78 -1.92 -3.18
N GLY A 23 11.55 -2.76 -2.49
CA GLY A 23 12.91 -2.43 -2.10
C GLY A 23 13.83 -2.20 -3.29
N LEU A 24 13.75 -3.08 -4.30
CA LEU A 24 14.49 -2.88 -5.56
C LEU A 24 14.04 -1.61 -6.28
N PHE A 25 12.73 -1.36 -6.35
CA PHE A 25 12.18 -0.15 -6.96
C PHE A 25 12.73 1.11 -6.29
N ASP A 26 12.70 1.20 -4.97
CA ASP A 26 13.18 2.38 -4.25
C ASP A 26 14.70 2.58 -4.43
N ILE A 27 15.50 1.50 -4.44
CA ILE A 27 16.95 1.58 -4.69
C ILE A 27 17.23 2.10 -6.11
N PHE A 28 16.60 1.53 -7.14
CA PHE A 28 16.83 1.93 -8.53
C PHE A 28 16.37 3.36 -8.84
N ASN A 29 15.39 3.87 -8.11
CA ASN A 29 14.91 5.24 -8.27
C ASN A 29 15.66 6.26 -7.38
N GLY A 30 16.72 5.84 -6.66
CA GLY A 30 17.54 6.73 -5.84
C GLY A 30 16.96 7.03 -4.44
N TYR A 31 15.91 6.32 -4.02
CA TYR A 31 15.27 6.45 -2.69
C TYR A 31 15.87 5.50 -1.64
N ALA A 32 17.15 5.12 -1.77
CA ALA A 32 17.81 4.12 -0.94
C ALA A 32 17.69 4.38 0.59
N ALA A 33 17.73 5.64 1.00
CA ALA A 33 17.61 6.04 2.41
C ALA A 33 16.18 5.83 2.98
N GLU A 34 15.16 5.82 2.12
CA GLU A 34 13.76 5.66 2.53
C GLU A 34 13.24 4.23 2.34
N VAL A 35 13.98 3.36 1.64
CA VAL A 35 13.61 1.95 1.38
C VAL A 35 13.06 1.25 2.62
N TRP A 36 13.74 1.36 3.77
CA TRP A 36 13.34 0.66 4.99
C TRP A 36 11.96 1.10 5.49
N ILE A 37 11.66 2.40 5.43
CA ILE A 37 10.37 2.92 5.89
C ILE A 37 9.26 2.60 4.89
N THR A 38 9.56 2.62 3.58
CA THR A 38 8.61 2.21 2.54
C THR A 38 8.27 0.72 2.64
N ILE A 39 9.27 -0.12 2.92
CA ILE A 39 9.05 -1.56 3.16
C ILE A 39 8.14 -1.76 4.36
N LEU A 40 8.40 -1.10 5.50
CA LEU A 40 7.55 -1.20 6.69
C LEU A 40 6.10 -0.78 6.39
N GLU A 41 5.91 0.33 5.68
CA GLU A 41 4.59 0.79 5.23
C GLU A 41 3.89 -0.28 4.39
N SER A 42 4.62 -0.89 3.45
CA SER A 42 4.07 -1.95 2.60
C SER A 42 3.68 -3.20 3.39
N LEU A 43 4.47 -3.59 4.41
CA LEU A 43 4.18 -4.74 5.26
C LEU A 43 2.91 -4.51 6.10
N ILE A 44 2.68 -3.29 6.58
CA ILE A 44 1.43 -2.96 7.28
C ILE A 44 0.23 -3.07 6.33
N VAL A 45 0.36 -2.54 5.10
CA VAL A 45 -0.69 -2.69 4.08
C VAL A 45 -0.94 -4.18 3.76
N CYS A 46 0.13 -4.99 3.67
CA CYS A 46 0.00 -6.45 3.50
C CYS A 46 -0.79 -7.09 4.64
N LEU A 47 -0.51 -6.70 5.88
CA LEU A 47 -1.18 -7.22 7.06
C LEU A 47 -2.67 -6.82 7.08
N VAL A 48 -2.99 -5.58 6.74
CA VAL A 48 -4.40 -5.14 6.65
C VAL A 48 -5.14 -5.92 5.57
N LEU A 49 -4.52 -6.09 4.40
CA LEU A 49 -5.11 -6.88 3.31
C LEU A 49 -5.26 -8.36 3.68
N TYR A 50 -4.33 -8.94 4.43
CA TYR A 50 -4.49 -10.29 4.96
C TYR A 50 -5.74 -10.40 5.85
N LEU A 51 -5.92 -9.46 6.78
CA LEU A 51 -7.06 -9.46 7.69
C LEU A 51 -8.39 -9.26 6.94
N VAL A 52 -8.43 -8.34 5.98
CA VAL A 52 -9.67 -8.04 5.28
C VAL A 52 -9.94 -9.04 4.15
N PHE A 53 -8.99 -9.26 3.25
CA PHE A 53 -9.22 -10.10 2.07
C PHE A 53 -9.21 -11.60 2.41
N GLU A 54 -8.23 -12.09 3.17
CA GLU A 54 -8.14 -13.53 3.47
C GLU A 54 -9.04 -13.94 4.64
N LYS A 55 -9.02 -13.21 5.77
CA LYS A 55 -9.85 -13.61 6.93
C LYS A 55 -11.31 -13.20 6.79
N LEU A 56 -11.60 -11.94 6.45
CA LEU A 56 -12.98 -11.44 6.44
C LEU A 56 -13.72 -11.83 5.16
N LEU A 57 -13.10 -11.62 4.01
CA LEU A 57 -13.67 -11.92 2.69
C LEU A 57 -13.40 -13.36 2.22
N LYS A 58 -12.73 -14.18 3.04
CA LYS A 58 -12.43 -15.60 2.80
C LYS A 58 -11.74 -15.87 1.46
N SER A 59 -10.89 -14.93 1.02
CA SER A 59 -10.21 -14.97 -0.29
C SER A 59 -11.17 -15.08 -1.48
N ASN A 60 -12.43 -14.66 -1.31
CA ASN A 60 -13.39 -14.62 -2.40
C ASN A 60 -13.03 -13.47 -3.32
N ASP A 61 -12.64 -13.81 -4.55
CA ASP A 61 -12.07 -12.90 -5.54
C ASP A 61 -13.11 -12.35 -6.53
N LYS A 62 -14.38 -12.30 -6.12
CA LYS A 62 -15.40 -11.48 -6.79
C LYS A 62 -14.89 -10.06 -7.01
N ILE A 63 -15.23 -9.46 -8.14
CA ILE A 63 -14.78 -8.12 -8.53
C ILE A 63 -15.05 -7.07 -7.43
N VAL A 64 -16.17 -7.19 -6.72
CA VAL A 64 -16.54 -6.31 -5.59
C VAL A 64 -15.53 -6.41 -4.45
N ASN A 65 -15.08 -7.61 -4.09
CA ASN A 65 -14.11 -7.81 -3.03
C ASN A 65 -12.71 -7.30 -3.42
N VAL A 66 -12.36 -7.41 -4.69
CA VAL A 66 -11.12 -6.83 -5.24
C VAL A 66 -11.16 -5.31 -5.19
N ILE A 67 -12.30 -4.69 -5.51
CA ILE A 67 -12.51 -3.24 -5.35
C ILE A 67 -12.38 -2.84 -3.88
N ILE A 68 -13.05 -3.56 -2.96
CA ILE A 68 -12.96 -3.31 -1.52
C ILE A 68 -11.51 -3.40 -1.04
N ALA A 69 -10.76 -4.43 -1.46
CA ALA A 69 -9.34 -4.57 -1.12
C ALA A 69 -8.51 -3.39 -1.65
N GLY A 70 -8.74 -2.95 -2.89
CA GLY A 70 -8.07 -1.77 -3.46
C GLY A 70 -8.35 -0.49 -2.68
N VAL A 71 -9.60 -0.26 -2.30
CA VAL A 71 -10.02 0.91 -1.49
C VAL A 71 -9.40 0.87 -0.10
N ILE A 72 -9.46 -0.27 0.58
CA ILE A 72 -8.89 -0.41 1.93
C ILE A 72 -7.38 -0.20 1.89
N ALA A 73 -6.68 -0.79 0.93
CA ALA A 73 -5.24 -0.58 0.78
C ALA A 73 -4.88 0.89 0.55
N ALA A 74 -5.65 1.59 -0.29
CA ALA A 74 -5.48 3.02 -0.55
C ALA A 74 -5.70 3.85 0.73
N LEU A 75 -6.77 3.58 1.48
CA LEU A 75 -7.05 4.26 2.75
C LEU A 75 -5.98 4.00 3.80
N THR A 76 -5.54 2.74 3.94
CA THR A 76 -4.42 2.38 4.83
C THR A 76 -3.17 3.16 4.47
N LYS A 77 -2.85 3.28 3.18
CA LYS A 77 -1.67 4.04 2.72
C LYS A 77 -1.76 5.53 3.04
N ILE A 78 -2.93 6.15 2.85
CA ILE A 78 -3.15 7.56 3.20
C ILE A 78 -2.97 7.77 4.71
N ILE A 79 -3.59 6.92 5.53
CA ILE A 79 -3.49 7.02 7.00
C ILE A 79 -2.05 6.81 7.46
N LEU A 80 -1.35 5.80 6.96
CA LEU A 80 0.04 5.53 7.33
C LEU A 80 0.96 6.69 6.95
N ASN A 81 0.82 7.26 5.75
CA ASN A 81 1.62 8.41 5.37
C ASN A 81 1.30 9.65 6.22
N PHE A 82 0.02 9.90 6.50
CA PHE A 82 -0.38 10.99 7.37
C PHE A 82 0.24 10.86 8.76
N LEU A 83 0.16 9.68 9.37
CA LEU A 83 0.76 9.41 10.69
C LEU A 83 2.28 9.52 10.64
N LYS A 84 2.94 8.91 9.64
CA LYS A 84 4.39 8.98 9.42
C LYS A 84 4.88 10.43 9.41
N TYR A 85 4.31 11.27 8.56
CA TYR A 85 4.75 12.66 8.44
C TYR A 85 4.35 13.51 9.65
N THR A 86 3.22 13.23 10.30
CA THR A 86 2.82 13.95 11.52
C THR A 86 3.81 13.65 12.66
N ILE A 87 4.21 12.38 12.84
CA ILE A 87 5.18 11.97 13.85
C ILE A 87 6.56 12.58 13.55
N ILE A 88 7.03 12.49 12.31
CA ILE A 88 8.30 13.09 11.88
C ILE A 88 8.29 14.61 12.15
N ASN A 89 7.23 15.32 11.75
CA ASN A 89 7.13 16.76 11.95
C ASN A 89 7.05 17.14 13.45
N THR A 90 6.39 16.33 14.28
CA THR A 90 6.26 16.61 15.72
C THR A 90 7.56 16.31 16.47
N ILE A 91 8.20 15.18 16.20
CA ILE A 91 9.36 14.70 16.96
C ILE A 91 10.66 15.30 16.43
N ILE A 92 10.88 15.21 15.11
CA ILE A 92 12.17 15.56 14.50
C ILE A 92 12.24 17.07 14.25
N ALA A 93 11.16 17.67 13.75
CA ALA A 93 11.11 19.10 13.51
C ALA A 93 10.61 19.92 14.72
N SER A 94 10.23 19.25 15.82
CA SER A 94 9.73 19.87 17.06
C SER A 94 8.56 20.84 16.84
N LEU A 95 7.74 20.61 15.79
CA LEU A 95 6.57 21.44 15.54
C LEU A 95 5.46 21.15 16.56
N PRO A 96 4.68 22.18 16.96
CA PRO A 96 3.42 21.97 17.66
C PRO A 96 2.50 21.04 16.87
N LEU A 97 1.79 20.13 17.56
CA LEU A 97 0.97 19.08 16.94
C LEU A 97 0.05 19.58 15.82
N LYS A 98 -0.62 20.73 16.02
CA LYS A 98 -1.50 21.34 15.01
C LYS A 98 -0.75 21.74 13.73
N ALA A 99 0.45 22.31 13.87
CA ALA A 99 1.28 22.70 12.74
C ALA A 99 1.88 21.47 12.04
N ALA A 100 2.28 20.45 12.80
CA ALA A 100 2.78 19.18 12.27
C ALA A 100 1.73 18.44 11.43
N MET A 101 0.46 18.43 11.88
CA MET A 101 -0.67 17.88 11.14
C MET A 101 -0.97 18.66 9.86
N LEU A 102 -0.92 19.99 9.88
CA LEU A 102 -1.14 20.78 8.68
C LEU A 102 -0.04 20.54 7.64
N ALA A 103 1.22 20.52 8.08
CA ALA A 103 2.37 20.24 7.23
C ALA A 103 2.35 18.81 6.66
N SER A 104 1.85 17.83 7.42
CA SER A 104 1.71 16.45 6.92
C SER A 104 0.63 16.32 5.85
N VAL A 105 -0.51 17.02 5.97
CA VAL A 105 -1.55 17.08 4.90
C VAL A 105 -0.96 17.58 3.59
N ILE A 106 -0.14 18.63 3.63
CA ILE A 106 0.50 19.18 2.42
C ILE A 106 1.48 18.16 1.82
N LYS A 107 2.31 17.51 2.66
CA LYS A 107 3.28 16.50 2.21
C LYS A 107 2.62 15.27 1.57
N ILE A 108 1.47 14.83 2.08
CA ILE A 108 0.77 13.64 1.53
C ILE A 108 -0.10 13.96 0.31
N GLY A 109 -0.07 15.18 -0.23
CA GLY A 109 -0.80 15.55 -1.44
C GLY A 109 -0.58 14.56 -2.59
N GLY A 110 0.67 14.13 -2.81
CA GLY A 110 1.01 13.13 -3.82
C GLY A 110 0.47 11.72 -3.52
N THR A 111 0.27 11.38 -2.24
CA THR A 111 -0.26 10.07 -1.83
C THR A 111 -1.70 9.89 -2.28
N PHE A 112 -2.51 10.96 -2.32
CA PHE A 112 -3.87 10.91 -2.86
C PHE A 112 -3.88 10.48 -4.33
N GLY A 113 -2.99 11.03 -5.16
CA GLY A 113 -2.86 10.64 -6.56
C GLY A 113 -2.55 9.15 -6.72
N THR A 114 -1.52 8.66 -6.03
CA THR A 114 -1.17 7.23 -6.08
C THR A 114 -2.25 6.31 -5.52
N SER A 115 -3.05 6.81 -4.57
CA SER A 115 -4.17 6.07 -3.96
C SER A 115 -5.35 5.95 -4.93
N VAL A 116 -5.71 7.02 -5.65
CA VAL A 116 -6.73 6.98 -6.71
C VAL A 116 -6.31 5.99 -7.80
N VAL A 117 -5.05 6.05 -8.24
CA VAL A 117 -4.50 5.09 -9.21
C VAL A 117 -4.63 3.66 -8.67
N THR A 118 -4.38 3.42 -7.39
CA THR A 118 -4.52 2.09 -6.79
C THR A 118 -5.97 1.59 -6.83
N ILE A 119 -6.94 2.44 -6.51
CA ILE A 119 -8.38 2.10 -6.52
C ILE A 119 -8.84 1.69 -7.91
N ILE A 120 -8.35 2.35 -8.96
CA ILE A 120 -8.73 2.07 -10.35
C ILE A 120 -7.92 0.90 -10.93
N ALA A 121 -6.60 0.88 -10.69
CA ALA A 121 -5.71 -0.08 -11.29
C ALA A 121 -5.88 -1.49 -10.70
N VAL A 122 -6.19 -1.63 -9.41
CA VAL A 122 -6.33 -2.96 -8.78
C VAL A 122 -7.46 -3.78 -9.42
N PRO A 123 -8.70 -3.28 -9.55
CA PRO A 123 -9.79 -4.01 -10.20
C PRO A 123 -9.56 -4.27 -11.69
N LEU A 124 -8.83 -3.38 -12.38
CA LEU A 124 -8.54 -3.51 -13.79
C LEU A 124 -7.43 -4.54 -14.07
N LEU A 125 -6.35 -4.48 -13.29
CA LEU A 125 -5.16 -5.31 -13.50
C LEU A 125 -5.31 -6.71 -12.88
N TYR A 126 -6.02 -6.85 -11.76
CA TYR A 126 -6.21 -8.16 -11.12
C TYR A 126 -6.76 -9.25 -12.06
N PRO A 127 -7.88 -9.05 -12.79
CA PRO A 127 -8.40 -10.07 -13.69
C PRO A 127 -7.44 -10.37 -14.86
N VAL A 128 -6.71 -9.37 -15.35
CA VAL A 128 -5.72 -9.53 -16.42
C VAL A 128 -4.57 -10.42 -15.93
N PHE A 129 -3.96 -10.09 -14.79
CA PHE A 129 -2.88 -10.91 -14.22
C PHE A 129 -3.34 -12.31 -13.83
N LYS A 130 -4.57 -12.44 -13.30
CA LYS A 130 -5.14 -13.75 -12.98
C LYS A 130 -5.29 -14.64 -14.22
N ARG A 131 -5.69 -14.08 -15.37
CA ARG A 131 -5.75 -14.83 -16.64
C ARG A 131 -4.37 -15.21 -17.16
N ILE A 132 -3.39 -14.32 -17.06
CA ILE A 132 -2.02 -14.58 -17.54
C ILE A 132 -1.34 -15.68 -16.70
N LEU A 133 -1.57 -15.68 -15.38
CA LEU A 133 -0.96 -16.64 -14.45
C LEU A 133 -1.71 -17.96 -14.34
N LYS A 134 -3.03 -17.98 -14.59
CA LYS A 134 -3.75 -19.21 -14.94
C LYS A 134 -3.54 -19.50 -16.43
N LYS A 135 -2.30 -19.79 -16.80
CA LYS A 135 -2.04 -20.48 -18.06
C LYS A 135 -2.35 -21.96 -17.79
N ASP A 136 -3.30 -22.49 -18.56
CA ASP A 136 -3.94 -23.83 -18.51
C ASP A 136 -3.18 -24.92 -17.73
#